data_AF-D6V6J3-F1
#
_entry.id   AF-D6V6J3-F1
#
_cell.length_a   1.000
_cell.length_b   1.000
_cell.length_c   1.000
_cell.angle_alpha   90.00
_cell.angle_beta   90.00
_cell.angle_gamma   90.00
#
_symmetry.space_group_name_H-M   'P 1'
#
loop_
_entity.id
_entity.type
_entity.pdbx_description
1 polymer ?
#
loop_
_entity_poly.entity_id
_entity_poly.type
_entity_poly.pdbx_seq_one_letter_code
_entity_poly.pdbx_strand_id
1 'polypeptide(L)'
;MDISGVASDMSGLASGAGGLIASAFVVAGYTMRTMIPLRVVGIITNVVFIIYAMSHRNYPIVALHMILLPLNVYRLREMLVLVRNVKRSVSGNLSMNWLKPFMTERHCQPGEVLFYKHERATEMFYIVSGRFRLVESGIELPVGSIVGEFGMLSPDNERTQTLECVEKGLVLSVTYQKVEELYVQNPEFGFYFLRLVSARLFQNVGKLEAQVAALSGKSAS
;
A
#
# COMPACT_ATOMS: atom_id res chain seq x y z
N MET A 1 -56.03 -11.21 44.43
CA MET A 1 -54.78 -11.56 43.72
C MET A 1 -54.88 -10.90 42.36
N ASP A 2 -54.45 -9.65 42.26
CA ASP A 2 -54.43 -8.92 40.98
C ASP A 2 -53.03 -8.99 40.37
N ILE A 3 -52.96 -9.66 39.23
CA ILE A 3 -51.76 -10.08 38.49
C ILE A 3 -51.37 -8.99 37.46
N SER A 4 -51.76 -7.74 37.69
CA SER A 4 -51.59 -6.62 36.77
C SER A 4 -50.33 -5.76 37.06
N GLY A 5 -49.75 -5.86 38.25
CA GLY A 5 -48.57 -5.07 38.65
C GLY A 5 -47.21 -5.64 38.22
N VAL A 6 -47.13 -6.93 37.87
CA VAL A 6 -45.85 -7.59 37.53
C VAL A 6 -45.53 -7.48 36.04
N ALA A 7 -46.53 -7.23 35.19
CA ALA A 7 -46.35 -7.13 33.73
C ALA A 7 -45.85 -5.75 33.25
N SER A 8 -46.05 -4.68 34.03
CA SER A 8 -45.61 -3.32 33.68
C SER A 8 -44.14 -3.04 34.00
N ASP A 9 -43.57 -3.68 35.02
CA ASP A 9 -42.15 -3.49 35.38
C ASP A 9 -41.19 -4.28 34.48
N MET A 10 -41.65 -5.39 33.88
CA MET A 10 -40.85 -6.19 32.95
C MET A 10 -40.68 -5.55 31.57
N SER A 11 -41.56 -4.62 31.16
CA SER A 11 -41.42 -3.89 29.89
C SER A 11 -40.47 -2.69 30.02
N GLY A 12 -40.44 -2.03 31.18
CA GLY A 12 -39.48 -0.97 31.51
C GLY A 12 -38.03 -1.46 31.56
N LEU A 13 -37.77 -2.60 32.21
CA LEU A 13 -36.43 -3.17 32.32
C LEU A 13 -35.89 -3.73 30.98
N ALA A 14 -36.77 -4.35 30.18
CA ALA A 14 -36.43 -4.82 28.83
C ALA A 14 -36.13 -3.65 27.86
N SER A 15 -36.80 -2.50 28.04
CA SER A 15 -36.54 -1.27 27.28
C SER A 15 -35.24 -0.56 27.69
N GLY A 16 -34.90 -0.57 28.99
CA GLY A 16 -33.69 0.08 29.51
C GLY A 16 -32.40 -0.65 29.12
N ALA A 17 -32.34 -1.97 29.31
CA ALA A 17 -31.15 -2.75 28.98
C ALA A 17 -30.96 -2.88 27.45
N GLY A 18 -32.04 -3.13 26.71
CA GLY A 18 -32.00 -3.18 25.24
C GLY A 18 -31.64 -1.83 24.61
N GLY A 19 -32.17 -0.74 25.18
CA GLY A 19 -31.87 0.64 24.76
C GLY A 19 -30.41 1.01 25.00
N LEU A 20 -29.84 0.69 26.17
CA LEU A 20 -28.42 0.92 26.45
C LEU A 20 -27.51 0.13 25.50
N ILE A 21 -27.84 -1.13 25.22
CA ILE A 21 -27.08 -1.96 24.28
C ILE A 21 -27.16 -1.39 22.85
N ALA A 22 -28.36 -1.01 22.39
CA ALA A 22 -28.54 -0.39 21.08
C ALA A 22 -27.75 0.93 20.95
N SER A 23 -27.79 1.76 21.99
CA SER A 23 -27.05 3.03 22.06
C SER A 23 -25.54 2.81 22.00
N ALA A 24 -25.03 1.81 22.72
CA ALA A 24 -23.61 1.44 22.71
C ALA A 24 -23.15 0.97 21.32
N PHE A 25 -23.98 0.19 20.61
CA PHE A 25 -23.68 -0.24 19.24
C PHE A 25 -23.69 0.92 18.24
N VAL A 26 -24.60 1.89 18.38
CA VAL A 26 -24.64 3.10 17.56
C VAL A 26 -23.38 3.95 17.80
N VAL A 27 -23.04 4.21 19.06
CA VAL A 27 -21.84 4.97 19.43
C VAL A 27 -20.58 4.28 18.90
N ALA A 28 -20.48 2.96 19.04
CA ALA A 28 -19.38 2.16 18.48
C ALA A 28 -19.31 2.27 16.96
N GLY A 29 -20.43 2.26 16.26
CA GLY A 29 -20.49 2.46 14.81
C GLY A 29 -19.94 3.81 14.37
N TYR A 30 -20.22 4.88 15.12
CA TYR A 30 -19.72 6.23 14.83
C TYR A 30 -18.26 6.47 15.26
N THR A 31 -17.74 5.72 16.25
CA THR A 31 -16.35 5.87 16.70
C THR A 31 -15.34 5.03 15.90
N MET A 32 -15.80 4.05 15.12
CA MET A 32 -14.90 3.19 14.35
C MET A 32 -14.32 3.89 13.11
N ARG A 33 -13.03 4.21 13.18
CA ARG A 33 -12.28 4.89 12.10
C ARG A 33 -11.83 3.98 10.95
N THR A 34 -11.88 2.66 11.12
CA THR A 34 -11.43 1.71 10.09
C THR A 34 -12.56 0.77 9.69
N MET A 35 -12.62 0.43 8.39
CA MET A 35 -13.72 -0.36 7.80
C MET A 35 -13.80 -1.78 8.38
N ILE A 36 -12.69 -2.37 8.83
CA ILE A 36 -12.63 -3.76 9.31
C ILE A 36 -13.31 -3.94 10.69
N PRO A 37 -12.96 -3.20 11.75
CA PRO A 37 -13.67 -3.26 13.04
C PRO A 37 -15.17 -3.01 12.94
N LEU A 38 -15.58 -2.07 12.07
CA LEU A 38 -16.99 -1.76 11.85
C LEU A 38 -17.77 -2.97 11.33
N ARG A 39 -17.17 -3.75 10.41
CA ARG A 39 -17.80 -4.98 9.89
C ARG A 39 -17.81 -6.10 10.92
N VAL A 40 -16.76 -6.24 11.74
CA VAL A 40 -16.71 -7.25 12.82
C VAL A 40 -17.78 -6.97 13.87
N VAL A 41 -17.88 -5.73 14.35
CA VAL A 41 -18.93 -5.35 15.30
C VAL A 41 -20.31 -5.53 14.67
N GLY A 42 -20.50 -5.14 13.40
CA GLY A 42 -21.74 -5.42 12.68
C GLY A 42 -22.11 -6.91 12.64
N ILE A 43 -21.15 -7.82 12.44
CA ILE A 43 -21.40 -9.27 12.49
C ILE A 43 -21.85 -9.69 13.90
N ILE A 44 -21.14 -9.23 14.94
CA ILE A 44 -21.50 -9.53 16.34
C ILE A 44 -22.91 -9.01 16.65
N THR A 45 -23.26 -7.78 16.23
CA THR A 45 -24.59 -7.21 16.37
C THR A 45 -25.65 -8.11 15.72
N ASN A 46 -25.44 -8.50 14.45
CA ASN A 46 -26.39 -9.35 13.73
C ASN A 46 -26.61 -10.69 14.45
N VAL A 47 -25.55 -11.33 14.97
CA VAL A 47 -25.67 -12.58 15.73
C VAL A 47 -26.49 -12.39 17.01
N VAL A 48 -26.20 -11.34 17.79
CA VAL A 48 -26.93 -11.03 19.02
C VAL A 48 -28.41 -10.77 18.73
N PHE A 49 -28.72 -10.01 17.67
CA PHE A 49 -30.10 -9.73 17.28
C PHE A 49 -30.85 -10.97 16.78
N ILE A 50 -30.19 -11.88 16.06
CA ILE A 50 -30.80 -13.15 15.64
C ILE A 50 -31.19 -13.98 16.87
N ILE A 51 -30.28 -14.14 17.83
CA ILE A 51 -30.53 -14.91 19.06
C ILE A 51 -31.67 -14.28 19.87
N TYR A 52 -31.64 -12.95 20.05
CA TYR A 52 -32.68 -12.23 20.75
C TYR A 52 -34.05 -12.36 20.07
N ALA A 53 -34.12 -12.14 18.75
CA ALA A 53 -35.35 -12.16 17.98
C ALA A 53 -35.95 -13.58 17.87
N MET A 54 -35.12 -14.62 17.79
CA MET A 54 -35.58 -16.01 17.88
C MET A 54 -36.23 -16.31 19.22
N SER A 55 -35.63 -15.86 20.33
CA SER A 55 -36.19 -16.04 21.68
C SER A 55 -37.56 -15.35 21.87
N HIS A 56 -37.79 -14.25 21.16
CA HIS A 56 -39.03 -13.46 21.23
C HIS A 56 -40.01 -13.76 20.06
N ARG A 57 -39.76 -14.82 19.27
CA ARG A 57 -40.55 -15.22 18.09
C ARG A 57 -40.81 -14.09 17.07
N ASN A 58 -39.86 -13.17 16.94
CA ASN A 58 -39.96 -12.02 16.04
C ASN A 58 -39.30 -12.31 14.69
N TYR A 59 -40.04 -13.03 13.83
CA TYR A 59 -39.54 -13.52 12.54
C TYR A 59 -39.07 -12.45 11.54
N PRO A 60 -39.70 -11.24 11.44
CA PRO A 60 -39.21 -10.18 10.57
C PRO A 60 -37.78 -9.72 10.90
N ILE A 61 -37.46 -9.59 12.19
CA ILE A 61 -36.12 -9.18 12.64
C ILE A 61 -35.10 -10.28 12.36
N VAL A 62 -35.47 -11.55 12.55
CA VAL A 62 -34.61 -12.70 12.20
C VAL A 62 -34.31 -12.71 10.70
N ALA A 63 -35.31 -12.54 9.84
CA ALA A 63 -35.13 -12.52 8.39
C ALA A 63 -34.20 -11.39 7.93
N LEU A 64 -34.38 -10.18 8.50
CA LEU A 64 -33.52 -9.03 8.23
C LEU A 64 -32.05 -9.34 8.56
N HIS A 65 -31.76 -9.77 9.79
CA HIS A 65 -30.38 -10.02 10.20
C HIS A 65 -29.75 -11.24 9.53
N MET A 66 -30.54 -12.23 9.13
CA MET A 66 -30.08 -13.35 8.29
C MET A 66 -29.59 -12.92 6.91
N ILE A 67 -30.12 -11.81 6.36
CA ILE A 67 -29.64 -11.23 5.09
C ILE A 67 -28.42 -10.30 5.35
N LEU A 68 -28.43 -9.54 6.44
CA LEU A 68 -27.33 -8.61 6.75
C LEU A 68 -26.05 -9.35 7.17
N LEU A 69 -26.15 -10.51 7.84
CA LEU A 69 -25.01 -11.30 8.28
C LEU A 69 -24.08 -11.71 7.11
N PRO A 70 -24.55 -12.41 6.04
CA PRO A 70 -23.68 -12.79 4.92
C PRO A 70 -23.10 -11.58 4.19
N LEU A 71 -23.84 -10.47 4.11
CA LEU A 71 -23.34 -9.23 3.49
C LEU A 71 -22.18 -8.63 4.30
N ASN A 72 -22.29 -8.58 5.62
CA ASN A 72 -21.20 -8.09 6.48
C ASN A 72 -19.99 -9.03 6.47
N VAL A 73 -20.20 -10.35 6.40
CA VAL A 73 -19.11 -11.34 6.24
C VAL A 73 -18.41 -11.18 4.89
N TYR A 74 -19.16 -10.99 3.80
CA TYR A 74 -18.60 -10.78 2.47
C TYR A 74 -17.71 -9.52 2.43
N ARG A 75 -18.22 -8.38 2.90
CA ARG A 75 -17.43 -7.13 2.96
C ARG A 75 -16.21 -7.24 3.88
N LEU A 76 -16.29 -8.02 4.97
CA LEU A 76 -15.13 -8.28 5.81
C LEU A 76 -14.07 -9.09 5.06
N ARG A 77 -14.47 -10.14 4.34
CA ARG A 77 -13.54 -10.95 3.52
C ARG A 77 -12.85 -10.09 2.46
N GLU A 78 -13.59 -9.23 1.77
CA GLU A 78 -13.06 -8.30 0.78
C GLU A 78 -11.95 -7.41 1.36
N MET A 79 -12.22 -6.77 2.51
CA MET A 79 -11.23 -5.93 3.19
C MET A 79 -10.01 -6.74 3.69
N LEU A 80 -10.22 -7.97 4.17
CA LEU A 80 -9.14 -8.85 4.61
C LEU A 80 -8.28 -9.37 3.44
N VAL A 81 -8.89 -9.67 2.30
CA VAL A 81 -8.19 -10.07 1.07
C VAL A 81 -7.34 -8.91 0.57
N LEU A 82 -7.88 -7.70 0.53
CA LEU A 82 -7.11 -6.51 0.14
C LEU A 82 -5.87 -6.30 1.03
N VAL A 83 -6.04 -6.35 2.37
CA VAL A 83 -4.92 -6.25 3.31
C VAL A 83 -3.92 -7.39 3.14
N ARG A 84 -4.40 -8.61 2.89
CA ARG A 84 -3.55 -9.79 2.68
C ARG A 84 -2.79 -9.71 1.37
N ASN A 85 -3.37 -9.18 0.30
CA ASN A 85 -2.72 -8.98 -0.99
C ASN A 85 -1.59 -7.95 -0.85
N VAL A 86 -1.85 -6.81 -0.20
CA VAL A 86 -0.80 -5.83 0.18
C VAL A 86 0.32 -6.49 1.00
N LYS A 87 -0.02 -7.27 2.04
CA LYS A 87 0.99 -7.99 2.85
C LYS A 87 1.75 -9.06 2.07
N ARG A 88 1.10 -9.78 1.16
CA ARG A 88 1.73 -10.80 0.32
C ARG A 88 2.71 -10.18 -0.65
N SER A 89 2.35 -9.08 -1.28
CA SER A 89 3.24 -8.32 -2.15
C SER A 89 4.44 -7.79 -1.38
N VAL A 90 4.30 -7.45 -0.10
CA VAL A 90 5.44 -7.11 0.79
C VAL A 90 6.38 -8.31 1.06
N SER A 91 5.87 -9.55 1.04
CA SER A 91 6.63 -10.77 1.39
C SER A 91 7.14 -11.59 0.20
N GLY A 92 6.51 -11.47 -0.97
CA GLY A 92 6.97 -12.08 -2.21
C GLY A 92 7.95 -11.15 -2.89
N ASN A 93 8.95 -11.70 -3.58
CA ASN A 93 9.81 -10.94 -4.49
C ASN A 93 8.91 -10.13 -5.42
N LEU A 94 8.74 -8.83 -5.14
CA LEU A 94 7.96 -7.92 -5.95
C LEU A 94 8.62 -7.86 -7.32
N SER A 95 8.10 -8.68 -8.21
CA SER A 95 8.71 -8.89 -9.51
C SER A 95 8.42 -7.66 -10.34
N MET A 96 9.48 -7.07 -10.90
CA MET A 96 9.38 -6.01 -11.90
C MET A 96 8.48 -6.38 -13.10
N ASN A 97 8.18 -7.67 -13.28
CA ASN A 97 7.34 -8.21 -14.34
C ASN A 97 5.96 -7.56 -14.43
N TRP A 98 5.41 -7.01 -13.35
CA TRP A 98 4.13 -6.31 -13.39
C TRP A 98 4.22 -4.90 -14.00
N LEU A 99 5.36 -4.21 -13.87
CA LEU A 99 5.53 -2.87 -14.43
C LEU A 99 5.83 -2.93 -15.94
N LYS A 100 6.54 -3.97 -16.40
CA LYS A 100 6.95 -4.15 -17.80
C LYS A 100 5.85 -3.88 -18.85
N PRO A 101 4.58 -4.33 -18.69
CA PRO A 101 3.52 -4.08 -19.67
C PRO A 101 3.12 -2.61 -19.82
N PHE A 102 3.44 -1.77 -18.84
CA PHE A 102 3.15 -0.33 -18.86
C PHE A 102 4.36 0.51 -19.29
N MET A 103 5.49 -0.13 -19.60
CA MET A 103 6.71 0.55 -20.04
C MET A 103 6.90 0.43 -21.55
N THR A 104 7.59 1.40 -22.12
CA THR A 104 7.91 1.44 -23.55
C THR A 104 9.31 0.91 -23.78
N GLU A 105 9.48 0.02 -24.75
CA GLU A 105 10.79 -0.46 -25.16
C GLU A 105 11.61 0.62 -25.86
N ARG A 106 12.85 0.81 -25.42
CA ARG A 106 13.83 1.69 -26.05
C ARG A 106 15.16 0.97 -26.19
N HIS A 107 15.63 0.82 -27.43
CA HIS A 107 16.95 0.30 -27.72
C HIS A 107 18.00 1.41 -27.59
N CYS A 108 19.13 1.08 -26.98
CA CYS A 108 20.24 2.02 -26.78
C CYS A 108 21.50 1.53 -27.49
N GLN A 109 22.22 2.45 -28.11
CA GLN A 109 23.50 2.18 -28.77
C GLN A 109 24.68 2.45 -27.81
N PRO A 110 25.85 1.83 -28.03
CA PRO A 110 27.07 2.17 -27.26
C PRO A 110 27.44 3.64 -27.43
N GLY A 111 27.76 4.31 -26.32
CA GLY A 111 28.05 5.75 -26.26
C GLY A 111 26.82 6.66 -26.22
N GLU A 112 25.60 6.10 -26.29
CA GLU A 112 24.38 6.90 -26.17
C GLU A 112 24.15 7.34 -24.72
N VAL A 113 23.94 8.64 -24.52
CA VAL A 113 23.55 9.20 -23.22
C VAL A 113 22.03 9.25 -23.12
N LEU A 114 21.47 8.60 -22.10
CA LEU A 114 20.02 8.52 -21.90
C LEU A 114 19.46 9.81 -21.27
N PHE A 115 20.22 10.42 -20.36
CA PHE A 115 19.92 11.71 -19.75
C PHE A 115 21.18 12.32 -19.14
N TYR A 116 21.21 13.64 -19.05
CA TYR A 116 22.32 14.39 -18.47
C TYR A 116 22.03 14.82 -17.03
N LYS A 117 23.08 14.97 -16.23
CA LYS A 117 22.99 15.58 -14.90
C LYS A 117 22.41 17.01 -14.98
N HIS A 118 21.55 17.36 -14.03
CA HIS A 118 20.79 18.61 -13.93
C HIS A 118 19.76 18.83 -15.05
N GLU A 119 19.56 17.86 -15.94
CA GLU A 119 18.43 17.92 -16.86
C GLU A 119 17.13 17.67 -16.10
N ARG A 120 16.03 18.26 -16.56
CA ARG A 120 14.70 18.00 -15.99
C ARG A 120 14.32 16.54 -16.20
N ALA A 121 14.01 15.85 -15.12
CA ALA A 121 13.65 14.45 -15.13
C ALA A 121 12.14 14.28 -15.37
N THR A 122 11.79 13.47 -16.36
CA THR A 122 10.40 13.21 -16.78
C THR A 122 10.02 11.73 -16.77
N GLU A 123 11.03 10.86 -16.78
CA GLU A 123 10.88 9.42 -16.90
C GLU A 123 12.02 8.66 -16.19
N MET A 124 11.74 7.41 -15.85
CA MET A 124 12.74 6.46 -15.36
C MET A 124 12.84 5.24 -16.28
N PHE A 125 13.94 4.51 -16.13
CA PHE A 125 14.30 3.39 -16.99
C PHE A 125 14.53 2.13 -16.17
N TYR A 126 14.20 0.99 -16.76
CA TYR A 126 14.53 -0.33 -16.27
C TYR A 126 15.46 -1.04 -17.26
N ILE A 127 16.60 -1.51 -16.77
CA ILE A 127 17.63 -2.14 -17.61
C ILE A 127 17.27 -3.60 -17.85
N VAL A 128 16.95 -3.95 -19.10
CA VAL A 128 16.63 -5.34 -19.50
C VAL A 128 17.87 -6.08 -19.98
N SER A 129 18.76 -5.41 -20.71
CA SER A 129 20.01 -5.97 -21.23
C SER A 129 20.99 -4.87 -21.59
N GLY A 130 22.27 -5.22 -21.77
CA GLY A 130 23.36 -4.28 -22.05
C GLY A 130 24.08 -3.83 -20.77
N ARG A 131 24.97 -2.84 -20.92
CA ARG A 131 25.73 -2.25 -19.81
C ARG A 131 25.52 -0.75 -19.78
N PHE A 132 25.16 -0.24 -18.61
CA PHE A 132 24.92 1.18 -18.37
C PHE A 132 25.74 1.66 -17.19
N ARG A 133 26.20 2.90 -17.24
CA ARG A 133 27.04 3.50 -16.20
C ARG A 133 26.54 4.89 -15.84
N LEU A 134 26.61 5.20 -14.55
CA LEU A 134 26.50 6.56 -14.06
C LEU A 134 27.87 7.24 -14.15
N VAL A 135 27.99 8.28 -14.97
CA VAL A 135 29.28 8.86 -15.35
C VAL A 135 30.02 9.46 -14.15
N GLU A 136 29.32 10.19 -13.28
CA GLU A 136 29.94 10.92 -12.18
C GLU A 136 30.37 10.02 -11.03
N SER A 137 29.61 8.96 -10.74
CA SER A 137 29.98 7.98 -9.70
C SER A 137 30.80 6.81 -10.22
N GLY A 138 30.91 6.64 -11.54
CA GLY A 138 31.55 5.49 -12.17
C GLY A 138 30.85 4.15 -11.91
N ILE A 139 29.62 4.16 -11.38
CA ILE A 139 28.89 2.95 -10.99
C ILE A 139 28.26 2.32 -12.23
N GLU A 140 28.60 1.05 -12.49
CA GLU A 140 27.90 0.23 -13.47
C GLU A 140 26.62 -0.35 -12.87
N LEU A 141 25.52 -0.22 -13.60
CA LEU A 141 24.21 -0.67 -13.16
C LEU A 141 23.96 -2.11 -13.63
N PRO A 142 23.63 -3.04 -12.73
CA PRO A 142 23.35 -4.41 -13.13
C PRO A 142 22.00 -4.49 -13.87
N VAL A 143 21.90 -5.47 -14.77
CA VAL A 143 20.64 -5.83 -15.42
C VAL A 143 19.57 -6.13 -14.35
N GLY A 144 18.36 -5.64 -14.59
CA GLY A 144 17.27 -5.71 -13.63
C GLY A 144 17.19 -4.53 -12.66
N SER A 145 18.03 -3.50 -12.84
CA SER A 145 17.97 -2.27 -12.05
C SER A 145 17.01 -1.24 -12.64
N ILE A 146 16.32 -0.51 -11.76
CA ILE A 146 15.69 0.78 -12.10
C ILE A 146 16.74 1.88 -11.98
N VAL A 147 16.65 2.88 -12.86
CA VAL A 147 17.47 4.09 -12.82
C VAL A 147 16.63 5.31 -13.20
N GLY A 148 16.94 6.44 -12.56
CA GLY A 148 16.20 7.68 -12.76
C GLY A 148 15.01 7.85 -11.82
N GLU A 149 14.86 6.99 -10.81
CA GLU A 149 13.85 7.13 -9.76
C GLU A 149 14.06 8.37 -8.89
N PHE A 150 15.32 8.82 -8.73
CA PHE A 150 15.64 10.01 -7.94
C PHE A 150 15.12 11.30 -8.56
N GLY A 151 15.04 11.39 -9.89
CA GLY A 151 14.46 12.57 -10.55
C GLY A 151 12.96 12.74 -10.28
N MET A 152 12.27 11.67 -9.88
CA MET A 152 10.86 11.71 -9.46
C MET A 152 10.71 12.16 -7.99
N LEU A 153 11.78 12.04 -7.20
CA LEU A 153 11.77 12.23 -5.75
C LEU A 153 12.56 13.46 -5.31
N SER A 154 13.42 13.99 -6.17
CA SER A 154 14.13 15.24 -5.95
C SER A 154 13.13 16.40 -5.91
N PRO A 155 13.25 17.35 -4.97
CA PRO A 155 12.36 18.51 -4.90
C PRO A 155 12.25 19.30 -6.21
N ASP A 156 13.37 19.36 -6.95
CA ASP A 156 13.50 20.17 -8.17
C ASP A 156 13.25 19.36 -9.46
N ASN A 157 12.92 18.07 -9.35
CA ASN A 157 12.80 17.13 -10.48
C ASN A 157 14.00 17.15 -11.44
N GLU A 158 15.21 17.22 -10.90
CA GLU A 158 16.45 17.24 -11.70
C GLU A 158 17.22 15.92 -11.61
N ARG A 159 17.88 15.55 -12.71
CA ARG A 159 18.76 14.38 -12.75
C ARG A 159 19.97 14.60 -11.85
N THR A 160 20.23 13.66 -10.96
CA THR A 160 21.36 13.73 -10.02
C THR A 160 22.70 13.35 -10.66
N GLN A 161 22.66 12.57 -11.75
CA GLN A 161 23.81 12.03 -12.47
C GLN A 161 23.47 11.82 -13.95
N THR A 162 24.49 11.64 -14.78
CA THR A 162 24.40 11.33 -16.20
C THR A 162 24.41 9.81 -16.41
N LEU A 163 23.50 9.30 -17.23
CA LEU A 163 23.42 7.87 -17.55
C LEU A 163 23.88 7.60 -18.99
N GLU A 164 24.94 6.82 -19.13
CA GLU A 164 25.52 6.44 -20.41
C GLU A 164 25.35 4.94 -20.68
N CYS A 165 24.99 4.60 -21.92
CA CYS A 165 24.99 3.25 -22.45
C CYS A 165 26.41 2.87 -22.89
N VAL A 166 27.05 1.96 -22.17
CA VAL A 166 28.42 1.48 -22.46
C VAL A 166 28.39 0.39 -23.54
N GLU A 167 27.38 -0.47 -23.50
CA GLU A 167 27.20 -1.58 -24.43
C GLU A 167 25.74 -1.65 -24.88
N LYS A 168 25.54 -1.94 -26.18
CA LYS A 168 24.22 -2.00 -26.80
C LYS A 168 23.25 -2.80 -25.94
N GLY A 169 22.09 -2.21 -25.66
CA GLY A 169 21.16 -2.73 -24.69
C GLY A 169 19.72 -2.40 -25.00
N LEU A 170 18.84 -2.94 -24.17
CA LEU A 170 17.41 -2.63 -24.14
C LEU A 170 17.07 -2.08 -22.76
N VAL A 171 16.39 -0.94 -22.76
CA VAL A 171 15.76 -0.37 -21.57
C VAL A 171 14.26 -0.28 -21.77
N LEU A 172 13.52 -0.37 -20.68
CA LEU A 172 12.10 -0.05 -20.64
C LEU A 172 11.95 1.32 -19.98
N SER A 173 11.30 2.27 -20.65
CA SER A 173 11.04 3.61 -20.11
C SER A 173 9.60 3.76 -19.63
N VAL A 174 9.41 4.56 -18.58
CA VAL A 174 8.09 4.95 -18.09
C VAL A 174 8.11 6.37 -17.55
N THR A 175 7.11 7.16 -17.91
CA THR A 175 6.98 8.55 -17.46
C THR A 175 6.56 8.61 -15.99
N TYR A 176 6.95 9.68 -15.29
CA TYR A 176 6.56 9.88 -13.90
C TYR A 176 5.05 10.01 -13.72
N GLN A 177 4.36 10.67 -14.66
CA GLN A 177 2.90 10.74 -14.65
C GLN A 177 2.26 9.35 -14.65
N LYS A 178 2.79 8.41 -15.45
CA LYS A 178 2.26 7.06 -15.49
C LYS A 178 2.55 6.30 -14.20
N VAL A 179 3.71 6.53 -13.60
CA VAL A 179 4.10 5.91 -12.33
C VAL A 179 3.22 6.40 -11.19
N GLU A 180 2.94 7.69 -11.12
CA GLU A 180 2.02 8.29 -10.14
C GLU A 180 0.61 7.72 -10.30
N GLU A 181 0.12 7.58 -11.53
CA GLU A 181 -1.17 6.94 -11.80
C GLU A 181 -1.20 5.50 -11.26
N LEU A 182 -0.15 4.72 -11.54
CA LEU A 182 -0.04 3.33 -11.06
C LEU A 182 0.10 3.27 -9.53
N TYR A 183 0.74 4.25 -8.90
CA TYR A 183 0.87 4.36 -7.44
C TYR A 183 -0.49 4.53 -6.75
N VAL A 184 -1.37 5.36 -7.32
CA VAL A 184 -2.70 5.62 -6.77
C VAL A 184 -3.66 4.46 -7.05
N GLN A 185 -3.58 3.86 -8.25
CA GLN A 185 -4.48 2.77 -8.64
C GLN A 185 -4.11 1.43 -7.99
N ASN A 186 -2.82 1.18 -7.74
CA ASN A 186 -2.33 -0.08 -7.19
C ASN A 186 -1.51 0.14 -5.91
N PRO A 187 -2.11 -0.05 -4.72
CA PRO A 187 -1.41 0.16 -3.45
C PRO A 187 -0.20 -0.77 -3.28
N GLU A 188 -0.18 -1.95 -3.92
CA GLU A 188 0.97 -2.85 -3.83
C GLU A 188 2.22 -2.29 -4.50
N PHE A 189 2.03 -1.62 -5.65
CA PHE A 189 3.12 -0.94 -6.36
C PHE A 189 3.67 0.22 -5.54
N GLY A 190 2.79 0.99 -4.88
CA GLY A 190 3.24 2.10 -4.05
C GLY A 190 4.16 1.69 -2.90
N PHE A 191 3.80 0.64 -2.16
CA PHE A 191 4.66 0.10 -1.10
C PHE A 191 5.97 -0.50 -1.62
N TYR A 192 5.95 -1.16 -2.79
CA TYR A 192 7.17 -1.65 -3.42
C TYR A 192 8.14 -0.53 -3.75
N PHE A 193 7.63 0.50 -4.43
CA PHE A 193 8.41 1.64 -4.86
C PHE A 193 9.08 2.32 -3.65
N LEU A 194 8.33 2.53 -2.56
CA LEU A 194 8.87 3.06 -1.30
C LEU A 194 10.02 2.21 -0.75
N ARG A 195 9.90 0.87 -0.76
CA ARG A 195 10.97 -0.03 -0.28
C ARG A 195 12.20 0.01 -1.19
N LEU A 196 12.02 0.01 -2.51
CA LEU A 196 13.10 0.08 -3.49
C LEU A 196 13.94 1.35 -3.29
N VAL A 197 13.27 2.50 -3.22
CA VAL A 197 13.90 3.81 -3.02
C VAL A 197 14.62 3.86 -1.67
N SER A 198 13.96 3.39 -0.61
CA SER A 198 14.54 3.37 0.73
C SER A 198 15.80 2.51 0.80
N ALA A 199 15.79 1.30 0.21
CA ALA A 199 16.95 0.43 0.15
C ALA A 199 18.16 1.11 -0.54
N ARG A 200 17.91 1.82 -1.65
CA ARG A 200 18.97 2.54 -2.37
C ARG A 200 19.45 3.78 -1.61
N LEU A 201 18.57 4.48 -0.90
CA LEU A 201 18.95 5.61 -0.03
C LEU A 201 19.89 5.14 1.08
N PHE A 202 19.57 4.03 1.77
CA PHE A 202 20.45 3.45 2.78
C PHE A 202 21.79 2.98 2.21
N GLN A 203 21.82 2.43 0.98
CA GLN A 203 23.08 2.10 0.30
C GLN A 203 23.93 3.34 0.01
N ASN A 204 23.31 4.45 -0.41
CA ASN A 204 24.02 5.70 -0.69
C ASN A 204 24.55 6.34 0.60
N VAL A 205 23.76 6.35 1.69
CA VAL A 205 24.21 6.82 3.01
C VAL A 205 25.41 6.02 3.50
N GLY A 206 25.36 4.68 3.44
CA GLY A 206 26.49 3.86 3.84
C GLY A 206 27.77 4.11 3.04
N LYS A 207 27.65 4.43 1.74
CA LYS A 207 28.81 4.83 0.92
C LYS A 207 29.38 6.18 1.36
N LEU A 208 28.52 7.16 1.63
CA LEU A 208 28.93 8.47 2.13
C LEU A 208 29.63 8.36 3.48
N GLU A 209 29.08 7.58 4.41
CA GLU A 209 29.71 7.29 5.72
C GLU A 209 31.09 6.66 5.57
N ALA A 210 31.24 5.69 4.66
CA ALA A 210 32.53 5.06 4.36
C ALA A 210 33.55 6.05 3.77
N GLN A 211 33.12 6.95 2.88
CA GLN A 211 33.99 7.99 2.30
C GLN A 211 34.41 9.02 3.35
N VAL A 212 33.49 9.45 4.22
CA VAL A 212 33.81 10.37 5.32
C VAL A 212 34.80 9.72 6.29
N ALA A 213 34.58 8.46 6.69
CA ALA A 213 35.51 7.74 7.56
C ALA A 213 36.91 7.60 6.93
N ALA A 214 37.00 7.33 5.63
CA ALA A 214 38.26 7.26 4.91
C ALA A 214 38.99 8.63 4.86
N LEU A 215 38.27 9.73 4.72
CA LEU A 215 38.83 11.09 4.75
C LEU A 215 39.29 11.50 6.15
N SER A 216 38.49 11.20 7.19
CA SER A 216 38.84 11.49 8.59
C SER A 216 40.06 10.70 9.06
N GLY A 217 40.22 9.44 8.63
CA GLY A 217 41.41 8.63 8.93
C GLY A 217 42.67 9.13 8.21
N LYS A 218 42.52 9.76 7.03
CA LYS A 218 43.64 10.30 6.25
C LYS A 218 44.16 11.64 6.77
N SER A 219 43.37 12.37 7.56
CA SER A 219 43.76 13.63 8.19
C SER A 219 44.53 13.46 9.52
N ALA A 220 44.63 12.22 10.02
CA ALA A 220 45.31 11.89 11.28
C ALA A 220 46.66 11.16 11.07
N SER A 221 47.14 11.09 9.82
CA SER A 221 48.47 10.62 9.43
C SER A 221 49.22 11.73 8.70
#